data_AF-A0A944WJA5-F1
#
_entry.id   AF-A0A944WJA5-F1
#
_cell.length_a   1.000
_cell.length_b   1.000
_cell.length_c   1.000
_cell.angle_alpha   90.00
_cell.angle_beta   90.00
_cell.angle_gamma   90.00
#
_symmetry.space_group_name_H-M   'P 1'
#
loop_
_entity.id
_entity.type
_entity.pdbx_description
1 polymer ?
#
loop_
_entity_poly.entity_id
_entity_poly.type
_entity_poly.pdbx_seq_one_letter_code
_entity_poly.pdbx_strand_id
1 'polypeptide(L)'
;MFKVSPDDVSKVASLITELSEHAIKSVSNTNTDIVEADDISDLLELGPQSPIDSQAIAVYVEELQQFLDNTNSGDLATHAEVEATRNSWLFASQIHNSISFIESCLTNVENLEKSDRLDSQAAVSVIQAAENALAALWTVPMNKLPDLYQKKVEDYPFLIQQKVDEIAVARSQKSTQIIKNREKTARAQLKVTKIESRCKALQLAISEIQKEITIIPSHSVRNDVRTKLDSLVAELQNQRQIQFDKYQQFTLNKCVMLAKGFQDEWAVSATDAINLFNRHKLYEVNQSLLSPEVSRCFNDILQKLFGELGPEETVSMQMVLGDSNRKTELEDF
;
A
#
# COMPACT_ATOMS: atom_id res chain seq x y z
N MET A 1 46.70 23.37 -47.76
CA MET A 1 46.80 24.32 -46.64
C MET A 1 45.48 25.08 -46.60
N PHE A 2 44.46 24.52 -45.93
CA PHE A 2 43.17 25.18 -45.75
C PHE A 2 43.16 25.73 -44.33
N LYS A 3 43.18 27.06 -44.21
CA LYS A 3 42.93 27.75 -42.95
C LYS A 3 41.42 27.74 -42.74
N VAL A 4 40.94 27.02 -41.72
CA VAL A 4 39.59 27.24 -41.22
C VAL A 4 39.60 28.62 -40.58
N SER A 5 38.67 29.49 -40.96
CA SER A 5 38.62 30.87 -40.48
C SER A 5 38.08 30.87 -39.05
N PRO A 6 38.55 31.73 -38.14
CA PRO A 6 37.89 31.98 -36.85
C PRO A 6 36.39 32.32 -36.99
N ASP A 7 35.97 32.82 -38.15
CA ASP A 7 34.56 33.05 -38.48
C ASP A 7 33.74 31.76 -38.57
N ASP A 8 34.35 30.62 -38.87
CA ASP A 8 33.67 29.33 -38.97
C ASP A 8 33.36 28.76 -37.58
N VAL A 9 34.19 29.04 -36.56
CA VAL A 9 33.91 28.71 -35.16
C VAL A 9 32.77 29.57 -34.60
N SER A 10 32.72 30.86 -34.97
CA SER A 10 31.60 31.74 -34.60
C SER A 10 30.29 31.36 -35.31
N LYS A 11 30.35 30.87 -36.55
CA LYS A 11 29.19 30.31 -37.27
C LYS A 11 28.71 29.01 -36.63
N VAL A 12 29.61 28.17 -36.14
CA VAL A 12 29.26 26.95 -35.41
C VAL A 12 28.55 27.29 -34.10
N ALA A 13 29.01 28.31 -33.36
CA ALA A 13 28.33 28.78 -32.14
C ALA A 13 26.94 29.41 -32.41
N SER A 14 26.76 30.12 -33.53
CA SER A 14 25.44 30.64 -33.91
C SER A 14 24.50 29.54 -34.38
N LEU A 15 25.01 28.53 -35.10
CA LEU A 15 24.26 27.34 -35.51
C LEU A 15 23.79 26.50 -34.32
N ILE A 16 24.60 26.39 -33.26
CA ILE A 16 24.21 25.76 -31.98
C ILE A 16 22.99 26.48 -31.38
N THR A 17 22.98 27.81 -31.45
CA THR A 17 21.89 28.63 -30.90
C THR A 17 20.63 28.52 -31.77
N GLU A 18 20.76 28.61 -33.10
CA GLU A 18 19.64 28.50 -34.04
C GLU A 18 18.99 27.09 -34.07
N LEU A 19 19.80 26.03 -34.01
CA LEU A 19 19.28 24.65 -33.96
C LEU A 19 18.53 24.38 -32.65
N SER A 20 19.04 24.92 -31.53
CA SER A 20 18.35 24.83 -30.24
C SER A 20 16.98 25.55 -30.23
N GLU A 21 16.85 26.67 -30.96
CA GLU A 21 15.59 27.40 -31.09
C GLU A 21 14.60 26.75 -32.08
N HIS A 22 15.11 26.05 -33.11
CA HIS A 22 14.29 25.41 -34.13
C HIS A 22 13.72 24.06 -33.66
N ALA A 23 14.47 23.30 -32.87
CA ALA A 23 14.02 22.10 -32.17
C ALA A 23 12.79 22.35 -31.27
N ILE A 24 12.71 23.54 -30.67
CA ILE A 24 11.63 23.93 -29.74
C ILE A 24 10.31 24.21 -30.49
N LYS A 25 10.35 24.59 -31.78
CA LYS A 25 9.15 24.88 -32.59
C LYS A 25 8.54 23.67 -33.30
N SER A 26 9.27 22.57 -33.45
CA SER A 26 8.80 21.38 -34.18
C SER A 26 8.02 20.39 -33.30
N VAL A 27 8.28 20.37 -31.99
CA VAL A 27 7.62 19.44 -31.03
C VAL A 27 6.12 19.75 -30.82
N SER A 28 5.63 20.93 -31.20
CA SER A 28 4.22 21.31 -31.01
C SER A 28 3.22 20.70 -32.02
N ASN A 29 3.63 19.83 -32.96
CA ASN A 29 2.80 19.54 -34.14
C ASN A 29 2.61 18.07 -34.58
N THR A 30 2.99 17.05 -33.81
CA THR A 30 2.84 15.65 -34.28
C THR A 30 1.98 14.79 -33.35
N ASN A 31 0.73 14.53 -33.80
CA ASN A 31 -0.11 13.41 -33.38
C ASN A 31 0.36 12.13 -34.11
N THR A 32 0.39 10.99 -33.43
CA THR A 32 0.61 9.70 -34.10
C THR A 32 -0.23 8.60 -33.45
N ASP A 33 -0.99 7.89 -34.28
CA ASP A 33 -1.81 6.72 -33.93
C ASP A 33 -0.92 5.51 -33.60
N ILE A 34 -1.27 4.74 -32.56
CA ILE A 34 -0.49 3.59 -32.06
C ILE A 34 -1.23 2.27 -32.33
N VAL A 35 -0.50 1.33 -32.93
CA VAL A 35 -0.89 -0.07 -33.18
C VAL A 35 -0.62 -0.92 -31.92
N GLU A 36 -1.51 -1.87 -31.64
CA GLU A 36 -1.40 -2.84 -30.53
C GLU A 36 -0.14 -3.72 -30.68
N ALA A 37 0.78 -3.64 -29.71
CA ALA A 37 1.91 -4.56 -29.58
C ALA A 37 1.90 -5.20 -28.17
N ASP A 38 1.95 -6.53 -28.13
CA ASP A 38 1.88 -7.37 -26.93
C ASP A 38 3.26 -7.69 -26.32
N ASP A 39 4.35 -7.26 -26.94
CA ASP A 39 5.72 -7.53 -26.48
C ASP A 39 6.38 -6.31 -25.81
N ILE A 40 7.02 -6.55 -24.65
CA ILE A 40 7.70 -5.53 -23.82
C ILE A 40 8.88 -4.89 -24.56
N SER A 41 9.50 -5.64 -25.48
CA SER A 41 10.57 -5.15 -26.37
C SER A 41 10.04 -4.10 -27.35
N ASP A 42 8.87 -4.35 -27.92
CA ASP A 42 8.27 -3.49 -28.94
C ASP A 42 7.80 -2.16 -28.35
N LEU A 43 7.33 -2.15 -27.09
CA LEU A 43 6.95 -0.93 -26.37
C LEU A 43 8.15 -0.03 -25.99
N LEU A 44 9.35 -0.60 -25.87
CA LEU A 44 10.60 0.14 -25.63
C LEU A 44 11.27 0.57 -26.96
N GLU A 45 10.97 -0.11 -28.07
CA GLU A 45 11.46 0.24 -29.40
C GLU A 45 10.59 1.29 -30.12
N LEU A 46 9.35 1.51 -29.69
CA LEU A 46 8.47 2.57 -30.18
C LEU A 46 8.71 3.90 -29.45
N GLY A 47 9.94 4.40 -29.49
CA GLY A 47 10.21 5.81 -29.23
C GLY A 47 9.62 6.65 -30.37
N PRO A 48 9.07 7.85 -30.09
CA PRO A 48 8.79 8.79 -31.17
C PRO A 48 10.11 9.04 -31.90
N GLN A 49 10.15 8.71 -33.19
CA GLN A 49 11.19 9.24 -34.06
C GLN A 49 10.98 10.75 -34.14
N SER A 50 11.60 11.49 -33.22
CA SER A 50 11.93 12.88 -33.46
C SER A 50 12.96 12.89 -34.58
N PRO A 51 12.63 13.28 -35.82
CA PRO A 51 13.46 12.94 -36.96
C PRO A 51 14.69 13.83 -37.13
N ILE A 52 14.94 14.85 -36.27
CA ILE A 52 15.80 15.98 -36.68
C ILE A 52 17.01 16.30 -35.80
N ASP A 53 17.08 15.99 -34.49
CA ASP A 53 18.24 16.45 -33.69
C ASP A 53 19.30 15.38 -33.37
N SER A 54 18.93 14.14 -33.04
CA SER A 54 19.95 13.12 -32.68
C SER A 54 20.79 12.69 -33.88
N GLN A 55 20.21 12.63 -35.09
CA GLN A 55 20.94 12.32 -36.32
C GLN A 55 21.87 13.45 -36.75
N ALA A 56 21.45 14.71 -36.64
CA ALA A 56 22.30 15.86 -36.94
C ALA A 56 23.52 15.90 -36.00
N ILE A 57 23.30 15.70 -34.69
CA ILE A 57 24.38 15.66 -33.70
C ILE A 57 25.34 14.48 -33.98
N ALA A 58 24.81 13.30 -34.35
CA ALA A 58 25.64 12.13 -34.68
C ALA A 58 26.53 12.38 -35.91
N VAL A 59 25.97 12.99 -36.98
CA VAL A 59 26.72 13.37 -38.18
C VAL A 59 27.85 14.36 -37.85
N TYR A 60 27.57 15.39 -37.05
CA TYR A 60 28.60 16.34 -36.62
C TYR A 60 29.70 15.71 -35.77
N VAL A 61 29.38 14.75 -34.91
CA VAL A 61 30.37 13.98 -34.13
C VAL A 61 31.24 13.11 -35.04
N GLU A 62 30.66 12.49 -36.06
CA GLU A 62 31.40 11.71 -37.06
C GLU A 62 32.31 12.59 -37.93
N GLU A 63 31.85 13.78 -38.33
CA GLU A 63 32.66 14.75 -39.08
C GLU A 63 33.88 15.23 -38.26
N LEU A 64 33.69 15.51 -36.97
CA LEU A 64 34.79 15.85 -36.06
C LEU A 64 35.75 14.67 -35.83
N GLN A 65 35.24 13.43 -35.78
CA GLN A 65 36.07 12.23 -35.69
C GLN A 65 36.90 12.02 -36.97
N GLN A 66 36.29 12.16 -38.15
CA GLN A 66 37.01 12.09 -39.42
C GLN A 66 38.05 13.19 -39.54
N PHE A 67 37.79 14.39 -39.00
CA PHE A 67 38.79 15.45 -38.97
C PHE A 67 40.01 15.05 -38.13
N LEU A 68 39.79 14.52 -36.91
CA LEU A 68 40.85 14.03 -36.03
C LEU A 68 41.67 12.93 -36.70
N ASP A 69 41.00 11.95 -37.32
CA ASP A 69 41.63 10.81 -38.00
C ASP A 69 42.46 11.24 -39.23
N ASN A 70 42.10 12.35 -39.88
CA ASN A 70 42.79 12.88 -41.06
C ASN A 70 43.90 13.90 -40.74
N THR A 71 43.99 14.40 -39.51
CA THR A 71 45.06 15.31 -39.08
C THR A 71 46.36 14.58 -38.73
N ASN A 72 47.35 14.63 -39.64
CA ASN A 72 48.72 14.17 -39.36
C ASN A 72 49.42 15.12 -38.35
N SER A 73 49.44 14.73 -37.06
CA SER A 73 50.41 14.98 -35.95
C SER A 73 51.19 16.31 -35.79
N GLY A 74 51.01 17.32 -36.63
CA GLY A 74 51.87 18.50 -36.68
C GLY A 74 51.43 19.68 -35.81
N ASP A 75 50.15 19.74 -35.42
CA ASP A 75 49.60 20.86 -34.65
C ASP A 75 48.74 20.36 -33.47
N LEU A 76 49.44 20.02 -32.39
CA LEU A 76 48.86 19.47 -31.15
C LEU A 76 47.80 20.38 -30.53
N ALA A 77 47.90 21.70 -30.70
CA ALA A 77 46.94 22.65 -30.15
C ALA A 77 45.57 22.53 -30.85
N THR A 78 45.58 22.48 -32.18
CA THR A 78 44.38 22.36 -33.00
C THR A 78 43.71 20.99 -32.84
N HIS A 79 44.50 19.93 -32.67
CA HIS A 79 43.98 18.59 -32.35
C HIS A 79 43.28 18.57 -30.98
N ALA A 80 43.88 19.19 -29.96
CA ALA A 80 43.29 19.26 -28.62
C ALA A 80 41.98 20.06 -28.59
N GLU A 81 41.88 21.14 -29.38
CA GLU A 81 40.66 21.97 -29.47
C GLU A 81 39.52 21.25 -30.18
N VAL A 82 39.80 20.52 -31.27
CA VAL A 82 38.81 19.68 -31.96
C VAL A 82 38.35 18.53 -31.08
N GLU A 83 39.26 17.88 -30.36
CA GLU A 83 38.92 16.80 -29.43
C GLU A 83 38.05 17.30 -28.25
N ALA A 84 38.38 18.47 -27.69
CA ALA A 84 37.55 19.11 -26.66
C ALA A 84 36.13 19.45 -27.18
N THR A 85 36.05 19.95 -28.42
CA THR A 85 34.76 20.26 -29.08
C THR A 85 33.94 18.99 -29.31
N ARG A 86 34.55 17.92 -29.84
CA ARG A 86 33.90 16.62 -30.03
C ARG A 86 33.37 16.05 -28.72
N ASN A 87 34.17 16.11 -27.65
CA ASN A 87 33.74 15.64 -26.33
C ASN A 87 32.56 16.45 -25.77
N SER A 88 32.51 17.76 -26.03
CA SER A 88 31.36 18.59 -25.67
C SER A 88 30.09 18.21 -26.42
N TRP A 89 30.19 17.91 -27.72
CA TRP A 89 29.04 17.44 -28.53
C TRP A 89 28.56 16.05 -28.13
N LEU A 90 29.48 15.11 -27.87
CA LEU A 90 29.15 13.79 -27.34
C LEU A 90 28.39 13.90 -26.02
N PHE A 91 28.85 14.77 -25.12
CA PHE A 91 28.20 15.03 -23.84
C PHE A 91 26.79 15.63 -24.02
N ALA A 92 26.65 16.65 -24.88
CA ALA A 92 25.34 17.25 -25.19
C ALA A 92 24.37 16.23 -25.82
N SER A 93 24.86 15.37 -26.73
CA SER A 93 24.09 14.29 -27.34
C SER A 93 23.56 13.31 -26.30
N GLN A 94 24.41 12.89 -25.37
CA GLN A 94 24.03 11.97 -24.30
C GLN A 94 22.92 12.55 -23.42
N ILE A 95 23.06 13.81 -23.00
CA ILE A 95 22.04 14.49 -22.20
C ILE A 95 20.72 14.60 -22.97
N HIS A 96 20.77 15.05 -24.23
CA HIS A 96 19.58 15.20 -25.05
C HIS A 96 18.86 13.85 -25.22
N ASN A 97 19.59 12.78 -25.54
CA ASN A 97 19.01 11.44 -25.68
C ASN A 97 18.38 10.94 -24.37
N SER A 98 19.00 11.19 -23.22
CA SER A 98 18.41 10.82 -21.92
C SER A 98 17.14 11.62 -21.60
N ILE A 99 17.12 12.91 -21.90
CA ILE A 99 15.93 13.76 -21.73
C ILE A 99 14.80 13.28 -22.64
N SER A 100 15.07 13.10 -23.93
CA SER A 100 14.08 12.62 -24.91
C SER A 100 13.55 11.23 -24.56
N PHE A 101 14.40 10.36 -24.02
CA PHE A 101 13.98 9.05 -23.53
C PHE A 101 13.02 9.14 -22.35
N ILE A 102 13.32 9.98 -21.34
CA ILE A 102 12.42 10.22 -20.20
C ILE A 102 11.06 10.75 -20.67
N GLU A 103 11.06 11.74 -21.59
CA GLU A 103 9.82 12.29 -22.16
C GLU A 103 8.99 11.25 -22.91
N SER A 104 9.67 10.38 -23.68
CA SER A 104 9.02 9.24 -24.33
C SER A 104 8.42 8.29 -23.31
N CYS A 105 9.13 7.97 -22.22
CA CYS A 105 8.59 7.09 -21.17
C CYS A 105 7.35 7.71 -20.50
N LEU A 106 7.39 9.00 -20.17
CA LEU A 106 6.25 9.70 -19.57
C LEU A 106 5.04 9.71 -20.53
N THR A 107 5.27 9.99 -21.81
CA THR A 107 4.23 9.94 -22.86
C THR A 107 3.64 8.52 -22.99
N ASN A 108 4.47 7.48 -22.91
CA ASN A 108 4.02 6.10 -22.96
C ASN A 108 3.17 5.73 -21.74
N VAL A 109 3.51 6.21 -20.54
CA VAL A 109 2.66 6.03 -19.35
C VAL A 109 1.32 6.75 -19.51
N GLU A 110 1.29 7.98 -20.03
CA GLU A 110 0.05 8.70 -20.32
C GLU A 110 -0.83 7.99 -21.37
N ASN A 111 -0.22 7.36 -22.38
CA ASN A 111 -0.95 6.58 -23.35
C ASN A 111 -1.54 5.30 -22.73
N LEU A 112 -0.78 4.62 -21.86
CA LEU A 112 -1.28 3.48 -21.09
C LEU A 112 -2.42 3.89 -20.15
N GLU A 113 -2.37 5.09 -19.57
CA GLU A 113 -3.45 5.67 -18.77
C GLU A 113 -4.72 5.86 -19.60
N LYS A 114 -4.63 6.48 -20.79
CA LYS A 114 -5.77 6.66 -21.71
C LYS A 114 -6.39 5.35 -22.17
N SER A 115 -5.61 4.27 -22.21
CA SER A 115 -6.07 2.93 -22.56
C SER A 115 -6.52 2.08 -21.37
N ASP A 116 -6.67 2.65 -20.16
CA ASP A 116 -7.04 1.92 -18.94
C ASP A 116 -6.07 0.76 -18.58
N ARG A 117 -4.80 0.87 -18.96
CA ARG A 117 -3.73 -0.14 -18.73
C ARG A 117 -2.69 0.31 -17.71
N LEU A 118 -3.00 1.30 -16.89
CA LEU A 118 -2.08 1.86 -15.89
C LEU A 118 -1.73 0.86 -14.77
N ASP A 119 -2.54 -0.16 -14.56
CA ASP A 119 -2.30 -1.24 -13.59
C ASP A 119 -1.35 -2.33 -14.10
N SER A 120 -0.93 -2.26 -15.37
CA SER A 120 -0.12 -3.27 -16.02
C SER A 120 1.35 -3.25 -15.57
N GLN A 121 2.03 -4.39 -15.76
CA GLN A 121 3.48 -4.48 -15.55
C GLN A 121 4.25 -3.59 -16.56
N ALA A 122 3.68 -3.34 -17.74
CA ALA A 122 4.28 -2.44 -18.73
C ALA A 122 4.41 -1.01 -18.18
N ALA A 123 3.36 -0.48 -17.53
CA ALA A 123 3.41 0.85 -16.92
C ALA A 123 4.52 0.97 -15.86
N VAL A 124 4.69 -0.08 -15.04
CA VAL A 124 5.78 -0.16 -14.03
C VAL A 124 7.15 -0.18 -14.69
N SER A 125 7.34 -1.00 -15.73
CA SER A 125 8.63 -1.11 -16.41
C SER A 125 9.01 0.20 -17.11
N VAL A 126 8.05 0.87 -17.75
CA VAL A 126 8.28 2.15 -18.43
C VAL A 126 8.65 3.25 -17.44
N ILE A 127 7.94 3.37 -16.30
CA ILE A 127 8.27 4.40 -15.31
C ILE A 127 9.61 4.12 -14.63
N GLN A 128 9.95 2.85 -14.38
CA GLN A 128 11.25 2.46 -13.82
C GLN A 128 12.39 2.71 -14.80
N ALA A 129 12.15 2.59 -16.11
CA ALA A 129 13.11 2.99 -17.13
C ALA A 129 13.36 4.51 -17.10
N ALA A 130 12.31 5.33 -16.89
CA ALA A 130 12.45 6.77 -16.71
C ALA A 130 13.25 7.13 -15.45
N GLU A 131 12.99 6.46 -14.31
CA GLU A 131 13.76 6.63 -13.07
C GLU A 131 15.25 6.32 -13.27
N ASN A 132 15.56 5.22 -13.96
CA ASN A 132 16.93 4.83 -14.24
C ASN A 132 17.64 5.83 -15.16
N ALA A 133 16.93 6.37 -16.17
CA ALA A 133 17.47 7.40 -17.05
C ALA A 133 17.70 8.73 -16.32
N LEU A 134 16.83 9.09 -15.38
CA LEU A 134 17.01 10.27 -14.53
C LEU A 134 18.26 10.16 -13.65
N ALA A 135 18.56 8.98 -13.11
CA ALA A 135 19.76 8.76 -12.32
C ALA A 135 21.05 9.06 -13.09
N ALA A 136 21.07 8.79 -14.40
CA ALA A 136 22.21 9.15 -15.25
C ALA A 136 22.38 10.68 -15.35
N LEU A 137 21.29 11.44 -15.44
CA LEU A 137 21.30 12.90 -15.51
C LEU A 137 21.77 13.55 -14.20
N TRP A 138 21.56 12.94 -13.05
CA TRP A 138 22.06 13.46 -11.76
C TRP A 138 23.58 13.41 -11.59
N THR A 139 24.27 12.60 -12.38
CA THR A 139 25.75 12.58 -12.38
C THR A 139 26.36 13.78 -13.10
N VAL A 140 25.54 14.54 -13.83
CA VAL A 140 25.94 15.72 -14.58
C VAL A 140 25.82 16.97 -13.72
N PRO A 141 26.87 17.82 -13.62
CA PRO A 141 26.76 19.11 -12.96
C PRO A 141 25.73 20.01 -13.64
N MET A 142 24.69 20.45 -12.92
CA MET A 142 23.60 21.27 -13.48
C MET A 142 24.09 22.54 -14.19
N ASN A 143 25.14 23.18 -13.66
CA ASN A 143 25.74 24.38 -14.25
C ASN A 143 26.39 24.18 -15.63
N LYS A 144 26.55 22.92 -16.08
CA LYS A 144 27.03 22.57 -17.42
C LYS A 144 25.90 22.31 -18.41
N LEU A 145 24.65 22.30 -17.96
CA LEU A 145 23.48 22.12 -18.80
C LEU A 145 22.96 23.49 -19.28
N PRO A 146 22.44 23.59 -20.50
CA PRO A 146 21.60 24.71 -20.91
C PRO A 146 20.41 24.92 -19.97
N ASP A 147 20.03 26.17 -19.69
CA ASP A 147 18.97 26.55 -18.73
C ASP A 147 17.65 25.78 -18.94
N LEU A 148 17.28 25.55 -20.21
CA LEU A 148 16.07 24.83 -20.58
C LEU A 148 16.11 23.35 -20.14
N TYR A 149 17.28 22.72 -20.18
CA TYR A 149 17.47 21.34 -19.71
C TYR A 149 17.63 21.29 -18.19
N GLN A 150 18.25 22.29 -17.56
CA GLN A 150 18.31 22.37 -16.10
C GLN A 150 16.91 22.29 -15.49
N LYS A 151 15.98 23.13 -15.97
CA LYS A 151 14.60 23.14 -15.48
C LYS A 151 13.91 21.78 -15.64
N LYS A 152 14.03 21.15 -16.82
CA LYS A 152 13.42 19.82 -17.05
C LYS A 152 13.95 18.76 -16.08
N VAL A 153 15.27 18.74 -15.86
CA VAL A 153 15.91 17.77 -14.95
C VAL A 153 15.51 18.02 -13.50
N GLU A 154 15.25 19.26 -13.10
CA GLU A 154 14.71 19.62 -11.78
C GLU A 154 13.24 19.18 -11.61
N ASP A 155 12.42 19.23 -12.67
CA ASP A 155 11.00 18.88 -12.63
C ASP A 155 10.74 17.36 -12.68
N TYR A 156 11.58 16.59 -13.38
CA TYR A 156 11.39 15.14 -13.57
C TYR A 156 11.21 14.31 -12.30
N PRO A 157 11.96 14.51 -11.20
CA PRO A 157 11.75 13.75 -9.98
C PRO A 157 10.31 13.81 -9.49
N PHE A 158 9.68 14.99 -9.56
CA PHE A 158 8.29 15.18 -9.15
C PHE A 158 7.32 14.49 -10.12
N LEU A 159 7.49 14.70 -11.42
CA LEU A 159 6.62 14.12 -12.46
C LEU A 159 6.66 12.59 -12.45
N ILE A 160 7.87 12.01 -12.32
CA ILE A 160 8.05 10.57 -12.26
C ILE A 160 7.40 10.01 -10.99
N GLN A 161 7.65 10.62 -9.82
CA GLN A 161 7.02 10.19 -8.57
C GLN A 161 5.49 10.26 -8.62
N GLN A 162 4.94 11.31 -9.25
CA GLN A 162 3.49 11.41 -9.47
C GLN A 162 2.98 10.22 -10.29
N LYS A 163 3.63 9.87 -11.39
CA LYS A 163 3.25 8.70 -12.21
C LYS A 163 3.42 7.37 -11.47
N VAL A 164 4.47 7.23 -10.65
CA VAL A 164 4.66 6.06 -9.77
C VAL A 164 3.47 5.91 -8.81
N ASP A 165 3.03 7.00 -8.19
CA ASP A 165 1.88 6.99 -7.26
C ASP A 165 0.56 6.67 -7.98
N GLU A 166 0.32 7.24 -9.16
CA GLU A 166 -0.84 6.95 -9.99
C GLU A 166 -0.92 5.46 -10.38
N ILE A 167 0.20 4.88 -10.83
CA ILE A 167 0.32 3.44 -11.12
C ILE A 167 0.05 2.62 -9.86
N ALA A 168 0.63 2.99 -8.72
CA ALA A 168 0.41 2.29 -7.47
C ALA A 168 -1.08 2.33 -7.06
N VAL A 169 -1.78 3.45 -7.27
CA VAL A 169 -3.22 3.57 -7.01
C VAL A 169 -4.02 2.67 -7.94
N ALA A 170 -3.73 2.67 -9.25
CA ALA A 170 -4.41 1.82 -10.23
C ALA A 170 -4.28 0.33 -9.86
N ARG A 171 -3.06 -0.13 -9.56
CA ARG A 171 -2.78 -1.52 -9.15
C ARG A 171 -3.45 -1.91 -7.82
N SER A 172 -3.73 -0.93 -6.98
CA SER A 172 -4.41 -1.14 -5.68
C SER A 172 -5.91 -1.37 -5.80
N GLN A 173 -6.53 -1.06 -6.94
CA GLN A 173 -7.99 -1.09 -7.09
C GLN A 173 -8.59 -2.48 -6.90
N LYS A 174 -7.96 -3.52 -7.47
CA LYS A 174 -8.44 -4.90 -7.35
C LYS A 174 -8.51 -5.36 -5.89
N SER A 175 -7.43 -5.18 -5.14
CA SER A 175 -7.39 -5.50 -3.71
C SER A 175 -8.38 -4.67 -2.90
N THR A 176 -8.53 -3.37 -3.24
CA THR A 176 -9.53 -2.51 -2.61
C THR A 176 -10.94 -3.03 -2.83
N GLN A 177 -11.26 -3.56 -4.02
CA GLN A 177 -12.56 -4.15 -4.30
C GLN A 177 -12.80 -5.44 -3.53
N ILE A 178 -11.78 -6.30 -3.41
CA ILE A 178 -11.82 -7.50 -2.57
C ILE A 178 -12.13 -7.13 -1.12
N ILE A 179 -11.43 -6.13 -0.57
CA ILE A 179 -11.66 -5.63 0.79
C ILE A 179 -13.08 -5.10 0.97
N LYS A 180 -13.58 -4.26 0.04
CA LYS A 180 -14.95 -3.74 0.09
C LYS A 180 -15.99 -4.88 0.13
N ASN A 181 -15.79 -5.93 -0.66
CA ASN A 181 -16.68 -7.08 -0.69
C ASN A 181 -16.65 -7.89 0.62
N ARG A 182 -15.45 -8.08 1.20
CA ARG A 182 -15.28 -8.73 2.52
C ARG A 182 -15.96 -7.93 3.62
N GLU A 183 -15.75 -6.62 3.65
CA GLU A 183 -16.41 -5.71 4.59
C GLU A 183 -17.94 -5.81 4.49
N LYS A 184 -18.48 -5.70 3.26
CA LYS A 184 -19.92 -5.79 3.02
C LYS A 184 -20.50 -7.12 3.51
N THR A 185 -19.80 -8.22 3.23
CA THR A 185 -20.22 -9.56 3.67
C THR A 185 -20.23 -9.67 5.18
N ALA A 186 -19.18 -9.20 5.86
CA ALA A 186 -19.08 -9.21 7.32
C ALA A 186 -20.20 -8.37 7.97
N ARG A 187 -20.43 -7.15 7.47
CA ARG A 187 -21.50 -6.28 7.95
C ARG A 187 -22.89 -6.86 7.70
N ALA A 188 -23.11 -7.59 6.62
CA ALA A 188 -24.37 -8.28 6.37
C ALA A 188 -24.65 -9.36 7.44
N GLN A 189 -23.61 -10.05 7.93
CA GLN A 189 -23.74 -11.06 8.98
C GLN A 189 -24.11 -10.47 10.35
N LEU A 190 -23.94 -9.16 10.57
CA LEU A 190 -24.39 -8.50 11.80
C LEU A 190 -25.91 -8.57 12.01
N LYS A 191 -26.68 -8.82 10.93
CA LYS A 191 -28.12 -9.01 10.98
C LYS A 191 -28.54 -10.39 11.49
N VAL A 192 -27.62 -11.36 11.57
CA VAL A 192 -27.88 -12.70 12.11
C VAL A 192 -28.14 -12.61 13.61
N THR A 193 -28.99 -13.47 14.17
CA THR A 193 -29.40 -13.40 15.59
C THR A 193 -28.31 -13.82 16.59
N LYS A 194 -27.45 -14.78 16.25
CA LYS A 194 -26.42 -15.31 17.17
C LYS A 194 -25.17 -14.42 17.19
N ILE A 195 -24.75 -13.94 18.37
CA ILE A 195 -23.60 -13.04 18.52
C ILE A 195 -22.29 -13.73 18.15
N GLU A 196 -22.09 -14.97 18.57
CA GLU A 196 -20.92 -15.78 18.20
C GLU A 196 -20.67 -15.80 16.68
N SER A 197 -21.72 -15.98 15.89
CA SER A 197 -21.63 -15.97 14.42
C SER A 197 -21.22 -14.60 13.88
N ARG A 198 -21.69 -13.51 14.48
CA ARG A 198 -21.27 -12.14 14.14
C ARG A 198 -19.79 -11.93 14.45
N CYS A 199 -19.34 -12.34 15.64
CA CYS A 199 -17.95 -12.26 16.07
C CYS A 199 -17.02 -13.07 15.14
N LYS A 200 -17.40 -14.30 14.77
CA LYS A 200 -16.64 -15.14 13.84
C LYS A 200 -16.54 -14.51 12.45
N ALA A 201 -17.65 -13.97 11.93
CA ALA A 201 -17.66 -13.29 10.63
C ALA A 201 -16.75 -12.06 10.60
N LEU A 202 -16.80 -11.23 11.64
CA LEU A 202 -15.92 -10.06 11.78
C LEU A 202 -14.44 -10.47 11.92
N GLN A 203 -14.12 -11.46 12.74
CA GLN A 203 -12.74 -11.96 12.91
C GLN A 203 -12.16 -12.49 11.60
N LEU A 204 -12.94 -13.27 10.85
CA LEU A 204 -12.51 -13.78 9.55
C LEU A 204 -12.24 -12.63 8.58
N ALA A 205 -13.16 -11.67 8.49
CA ALA A 205 -12.99 -10.52 7.61
C ALA A 205 -11.78 -9.65 7.99
N ILE A 206 -11.56 -9.39 9.27
CA ILE A 206 -10.38 -8.66 9.78
C ILE A 206 -9.08 -9.38 9.35
N SER A 207 -8.99 -10.69 9.58
CA SER A 207 -7.82 -11.49 9.23
C SER A 207 -7.56 -11.49 7.71
N GLU A 208 -8.61 -11.64 6.90
CA GLU A 208 -8.48 -11.62 5.45
C GLU A 208 -8.15 -10.22 4.89
N ILE A 209 -8.71 -9.16 5.47
CA ILE A 209 -8.38 -7.78 5.08
C ILE A 209 -6.93 -7.46 5.45
N GLN A 210 -6.45 -7.88 6.63
CA GLN A 210 -5.05 -7.71 7.04
C GLN A 210 -4.08 -8.35 6.04
N LYS A 211 -4.40 -9.54 5.52
CA LYS A 211 -3.61 -10.21 4.48
C LYS A 211 -3.64 -9.43 3.16
N GLU A 212 -4.79 -8.88 2.78
CA GLU A 212 -4.93 -8.13 1.53
C GLU A 212 -4.21 -6.77 1.57
N ILE A 213 -4.12 -6.13 2.73
CA ILE A 213 -3.43 -4.83 2.87
C ILE A 213 -1.96 -4.91 2.49
N THR A 214 -1.29 -6.06 2.71
CA THR A 214 0.15 -6.19 2.47
C THR A 214 0.52 -6.16 0.99
N ILE A 215 -0.43 -6.48 0.11
CA ILE A 215 -0.23 -6.51 -1.34
C ILE A 215 -0.67 -5.22 -2.05
N ILE A 216 -1.19 -4.23 -1.31
CA ILE A 216 -1.55 -2.92 -1.84
C ILE A 216 -0.27 -2.07 -1.98
N PRO A 217 0.17 -1.73 -3.20
CA PRO A 217 1.39 -0.94 -3.40
C PRO A 217 1.23 0.51 -2.91
N SER A 218 0.08 1.15 -3.15
CA SER A 218 -0.14 2.55 -2.79
C SER A 218 -0.19 2.76 -1.28
N HIS A 219 0.61 3.70 -0.77
CA HIS A 219 0.62 4.04 0.66
C HIS A 219 -0.67 4.76 1.09
N SER A 220 -1.19 5.67 0.27
CA SER A 220 -2.45 6.38 0.57
C SER A 220 -3.62 5.41 0.65
N VAL A 221 -3.75 4.50 -0.32
CA VAL A 221 -4.82 3.48 -0.33
C VAL A 221 -4.68 2.53 0.87
N ARG A 222 -3.47 2.15 1.25
CA ARG A 222 -3.24 1.33 2.46
C ARG A 222 -3.75 2.01 3.72
N ASN A 223 -3.51 3.32 3.87
CA ASN A 223 -3.98 4.05 5.04
C ASN A 223 -5.51 4.18 5.07
N ASP A 224 -6.15 4.43 3.92
CA ASP A 224 -7.61 4.45 3.84
C ASP A 224 -8.23 3.11 4.23
N VAL A 225 -7.62 2.01 3.79
CA VAL A 225 -8.06 0.66 4.15
C VAL A 225 -7.84 0.37 5.64
N ARG A 226 -6.72 0.82 6.24
CA ARG A 226 -6.47 0.65 7.68
C ARG A 226 -7.56 1.33 8.53
N THR A 227 -7.97 2.53 8.17
CA THR A 227 -9.08 3.22 8.86
C THR A 227 -10.37 2.40 8.84
N LYS A 228 -10.66 1.70 7.73
CA LYS A 228 -11.83 0.80 7.62
C LYS A 228 -11.65 -0.46 8.45
N LEU A 229 -10.44 -1.03 8.49
CA LEU A 229 -10.11 -2.16 9.35
C LEU A 229 -10.33 -1.81 10.83
N ASP A 230 -9.92 -0.63 11.27
CA ASP A 230 -10.10 -0.16 12.64
C ASP A 230 -11.59 -0.06 13.00
N SER A 231 -12.44 0.38 12.07
CA SER A 231 -13.90 0.35 12.27
C SER A 231 -14.44 -1.06 12.47
N LEU A 232 -13.96 -2.05 11.71
CA LEU A 232 -14.37 -3.45 11.90
C LEU A 232 -13.87 -4.04 13.22
N VAL A 233 -12.67 -3.67 13.66
CA VAL A 233 -12.12 -4.05 14.96
C VAL A 233 -12.96 -3.48 16.11
N ALA A 234 -13.35 -2.21 16.02
CA ALA A 234 -14.24 -1.58 16.99
C ALA A 234 -15.62 -2.28 17.03
N GLU A 235 -16.17 -2.67 15.88
CA GLU A 235 -17.41 -3.44 15.82
C GLU A 235 -17.27 -4.83 16.46
N LEU A 236 -16.15 -5.51 16.26
CA LEU A 236 -15.87 -6.79 16.90
C LEU A 236 -15.80 -6.64 18.42
N GLN A 237 -15.11 -5.61 18.91
CA GLN A 237 -15.04 -5.31 20.34
C GLN A 237 -16.44 -5.04 20.91
N ASN A 238 -17.27 -4.28 20.20
CA ASN A 238 -18.65 -4.03 20.61
C ASN A 238 -19.47 -5.33 20.69
N GLN A 239 -19.41 -6.20 19.67
CA GLN A 239 -20.12 -7.50 19.73
C GLN A 239 -19.64 -8.39 20.88
N ARG A 240 -18.32 -8.42 21.14
CA ARG A 240 -17.74 -9.12 22.29
C ARG A 240 -18.18 -8.53 23.62
N GLN A 241 -18.32 -7.21 23.71
CA GLN A 241 -18.85 -6.57 24.91
C GLN A 241 -20.31 -6.97 25.15
N ILE A 242 -21.15 -6.97 24.11
CA ILE A 242 -22.55 -7.43 24.24
C ILE A 242 -22.59 -8.90 24.69
N GLN A 243 -21.71 -9.75 24.14
CA GLN A 243 -21.58 -11.14 24.55
C GLN A 243 -21.20 -11.27 26.03
N PHE A 244 -20.20 -10.50 26.47
CA PHE A 244 -19.76 -10.45 27.85
C PHE A 244 -20.87 -9.95 28.79
N ASP A 245 -21.60 -8.90 28.42
CA ASP A 245 -22.69 -8.35 29.22
C ASP A 245 -23.84 -9.35 29.37
N LYS A 246 -24.18 -10.10 28.30
CA LYS A 246 -25.15 -11.19 28.40
C LYS A 246 -24.70 -12.28 29.35
N TYR A 247 -23.42 -12.64 29.34
CA TYR A 247 -22.83 -13.60 30.27
C TYR A 247 -22.94 -13.11 31.73
N GLN A 248 -22.62 -11.83 31.96
CA GLN A 248 -22.79 -11.20 33.28
C GLN A 248 -24.26 -11.26 33.74
N GLN A 249 -25.20 -10.89 32.87
CA GLN A 249 -26.63 -10.91 33.16
C GLN A 249 -27.16 -12.33 33.40
N PHE A 250 -26.70 -13.32 32.65
CA PHE A 250 -27.01 -14.73 32.90
C PHE A 250 -26.60 -15.15 34.32
N THR A 251 -25.39 -14.78 34.75
CA THR A 251 -24.88 -15.08 36.09
C THR A 251 -25.69 -14.36 37.17
N LEU A 252 -25.98 -13.07 36.98
CA LEU A 252 -26.82 -12.30 37.91
C LEU A 252 -28.23 -12.87 38.02
N ASN A 253 -28.84 -13.30 36.91
CA ASN A 253 -30.15 -13.92 36.92
C ASN A 253 -30.14 -15.23 37.75
N LYS A 254 -29.09 -16.05 37.66
CA LYS A 254 -28.93 -17.22 38.53
C LYS A 254 -28.84 -16.82 40.00
N CYS A 255 -28.06 -15.78 40.32
CA CYS A 255 -27.93 -15.25 41.69
C CYS A 255 -29.28 -14.76 42.25
N VAL A 256 -30.05 -14.01 41.46
CA VAL A 256 -31.37 -13.51 41.85
C VAL A 256 -32.37 -14.65 42.05
N MET A 257 -32.38 -15.64 41.16
CA MET A 257 -33.25 -16.81 41.29
C MET A 257 -32.96 -17.57 42.58
N LEU A 258 -31.67 -17.76 42.90
CA LEU A 258 -31.28 -18.42 44.13
C LEU A 258 -31.65 -17.59 45.36
N ALA A 259 -31.41 -16.28 45.35
CA ALA A 259 -31.78 -15.38 46.44
C ALA A 259 -33.28 -15.40 46.74
N LYS A 260 -34.14 -15.49 45.71
CA LYS A 260 -35.60 -15.67 45.86
C LYS A 260 -35.94 -17.02 46.48
N GLY A 261 -35.30 -18.11 46.04
CA GLY A 261 -35.49 -19.43 46.63
C GLY A 261 -35.21 -19.46 48.14
N PHE A 262 -34.19 -18.71 48.60
CA PHE A 262 -33.90 -18.53 50.02
C PHE A 262 -34.89 -17.65 50.80
N GLN A 263 -35.64 -16.77 50.13
CA GLN A 263 -36.64 -15.90 50.78
C GLN A 263 -37.97 -16.61 50.97
N ASP A 264 -38.31 -17.53 50.07
CA ASP A 264 -39.58 -18.27 50.09
C ASP A 264 -39.56 -19.45 51.10
N GLU A 265 -38.39 -19.80 51.66
CA GLU A 265 -38.19 -20.90 52.60
C GLU A 265 -37.71 -20.37 53.97
N TRP A 266 -38.49 -20.59 55.05
CA TRP A 266 -38.21 -20.07 56.41
C TRP A 266 -36.96 -20.68 57.08
N ALA A 267 -36.48 -21.83 56.59
CA ALA A 267 -35.22 -22.45 56.97
C ALA A 267 -34.77 -23.35 55.81
N VAL A 268 -33.62 -23.04 55.20
CA VAL A 268 -33.05 -23.84 54.10
C VAL A 268 -32.19 -24.92 54.72
N SER A 269 -32.56 -26.20 54.56
CA SER A 269 -31.72 -27.30 55.03
C SER A 269 -30.51 -27.51 54.11
N ALA A 270 -29.50 -28.26 54.56
CA ALA A 270 -28.37 -28.65 53.70
C ALA A 270 -28.83 -29.33 52.39
N THR A 271 -29.89 -30.15 52.45
CA THR A 271 -30.48 -30.79 51.28
C THR A 271 -31.12 -29.76 50.33
N ASP A 272 -31.80 -28.75 50.86
CA ASP A 272 -32.42 -27.69 50.06
C ASP A 272 -31.35 -26.80 49.40
N ALA A 273 -30.27 -26.48 50.12
CA ALA A 273 -29.12 -25.77 49.56
C ALA A 273 -28.47 -26.54 48.39
N ILE A 274 -28.29 -27.86 48.51
CA ILE A 274 -27.81 -28.72 47.41
C ILE A 274 -28.77 -28.71 46.23
N ASN A 275 -30.07 -28.81 46.49
CA ASN A 275 -31.09 -28.79 45.45
C ASN A 275 -31.11 -27.44 44.72
N LEU A 276 -31.04 -26.32 45.42
CA LEU A 276 -31.00 -24.98 44.83
C LEU A 276 -29.75 -24.77 43.97
N PHE A 277 -28.57 -25.19 44.45
CA PHE A 277 -27.32 -25.13 43.68
C PHE A 277 -27.41 -25.88 42.35
N ASN A 278 -27.92 -27.11 42.39
CA ASN A 278 -28.06 -27.97 41.22
C ASN A 278 -29.18 -27.49 40.29
N ARG A 279 -30.34 -27.12 40.83
CA ARG A 279 -31.51 -26.64 40.09
C ARG A 279 -31.21 -25.38 39.28
N HIS A 280 -30.49 -24.43 39.87
CA HIS A 280 -30.08 -23.19 39.20
C HIS A 280 -28.75 -23.33 38.46
N LYS A 281 -28.12 -24.51 38.54
CA LYS A 281 -26.90 -24.87 37.80
C LYS A 281 -25.79 -23.85 38.02
N LEU A 282 -25.51 -23.50 39.27
CA LEU A 282 -24.44 -22.54 39.60
C LEU A 282 -23.06 -23.06 39.20
N TYR A 283 -22.91 -24.38 39.11
CA TYR A 283 -21.69 -25.02 38.64
C TYR A 283 -21.32 -24.68 37.19
N GLU A 284 -22.29 -24.25 36.36
CA GLU A 284 -22.05 -23.84 34.96
C GLU A 284 -21.34 -22.48 34.86
N VAL A 285 -21.33 -21.68 35.93
CA VAL A 285 -20.71 -20.35 35.92
C VAL A 285 -19.18 -20.50 35.96
N ASN A 286 -18.53 -19.89 34.97
CA ASN A 286 -17.08 -19.72 34.87
C ASN A 286 -16.68 -18.41 35.57
N GLN A 287 -16.11 -18.55 36.77
CA GLN A 287 -15.79 -17.41 37.63
C GLN A 287 -14.68 -16.52 37.05
N SER A 288 -13.82 -17.03 36.16
CA SER A 288 -12.75 -16.25 35.52
C SER A 288 -13.27 -15.22 34.51
N LEU A 289 -14.52 -15.37 34.05
CA LEU A 289 -15.18 -14.47 33.09
C LEU A 289 -16.08 -13.44 33.79
N LEU A 290 -16.09 -13.38 35.12
CA LEU A 290 -16.94 -12.45 35.85
C LEU A 290 -16.25 -11.11 36.06
N SER A 291 -17.00 -10.03 35.86
CA SER A 291 -16.61 -8.70 36.31
C SER A 291 -16.49 -8.68 37.84
N PRO A 292 -15.70 -7.75 38.43
CA PRO A 292 -15.52 -7.66 39.87
C PRO A 292 -16.84 -7.59 40.66
N GLU A 293 -17.80 -6.82 40.14
CA GLU A 293 -19.11 -6.62 40.76
C GLU A 293 -19.97 -7.88 40.75
N VAL A 294 -20.02 -8.57 39.60
CA VAL A 294 -20.77 -9.82 39.45
C VAL A 294 -20.12 -10.95 40.23
N SER A 295 -18.79 -11.01 40.23
CA SER A 295 -18.01 -11.98 41.01
C SER A 295 -18.29 -11.84 42.51
N ARG A 296 -18.34 -10.60 43.03
CA ARG A 296 -18.72 -10.35 44.42
C ARG A 296 -20.13 -10.87 44.71
N CYS A 297 -21.11 -10.50 43.90
CA CYS A 297 -22.49 -10.97 44.09
C CYS A 297 -22.58 -12.50 44.05
N PHE A 298 -21.92 -13.14 43.08
CA PHE A 298 -21.88 -14.59 42.96
C PHE A 298 -21.22 -15.26 44.17
N ASN A 299 -20.12 -14.71 44.67
CA ASN A 299 -19.43 -15.22 45.86
C ASN A 299 -20.24 -15.03 47.14
N ASP A 300 -20.94 -13.90 47.31
CA ASP A 300 -21.84 -13.68 48.45
C ASP A 300 -22.97 -14.72 48.46
N ILE A 301 -23.50 -15.04 47.27
CA ILE A 301 -24.51 -16.08 47.09
C ILE A 301 -23.95 -17.47 47.41
N LEU A 302 -22.75 -17.80 46.92
CA LEU A 302 -22.09 -19.08 47.24
C LEU A 302 -21.78 -19.22 48.73
N GLN A 303 -21.29 -18.16 49.38
CA GLN A 303 -21.01 -18.16 50.82
C GLN A 303 -22.27 -18.43 51.63
N LYS A 304 -23.39 -17.79 51.25
CA LYS A 304 -24.68 -18.03 51.90
C LYS A 304 -25.13 -19.49 51.73
N LEU A 305 -24.92 -20.07 50.56
CA LEU A 305 -25.26 -21.46 50.28
C LEU A 305 -24.37 -22.43 51.07
N PHE A 306 -23.06 -22.19 51.11
CA PHE A 306 -22.11 -22.99 51.88
C PHE A 306 -22.29 -22.88 53.39
N GLY A 307 -22.84 -21.76 53.88
CA GLY A 307 -23.18 -21.59 55.30
C GLY A 307 -24.19 -22.62 55.82
N GLU A 308 -25.01 -23.21 54.94
CA GLU A 308 -26.02 -24.21 55.29
C GLU A 308 -25.53 -25.66 55.11
N LEU A 309 -24.31 -25.87 54.60
CA LEU A 309 -23.77 -27.19 54.30
C LEU A 309 -22.82 -27.70 55.39
N GLY A 310 -22.76 -29.03 55.53
CA GLY A 310 -21.71 -29.68 56.30
C GLY A 310 -20.35 -29.67 55.57
N PRO A 311 -19.26 -30.07 56.26
CA PRO A 311 -17.91 -30.08 55.68
C PRO A 311 -17.78 -30.98 54.43
N GLU A 312 -18.41 -32.16 54.45
CA GLU A 312 -18.32 -33.13 53.34
C GLU A 312 -19.06 -32.65 52.09
N GLU A 313 -20.24 -32.06 52.27
CA GLU A 313 -21.06 -31.49 51.20
C GLU A 313 -20.40 -30.25 50.60
N THR A 314 -19.78 -29.41 51.44
CA THR A 314 -19.02 -28.23 51.01
C THR A 314 -17.87 -28.61 50.10
N VAL A 315 -17.04 -29.58 50.49
CA VAL A 315 -15.91 -30.06 49.67
C VAL A 315 -16.42 -30.64 48.35
N SER A 316 -17.48 -31.46 48.40
CA SER A 316 -18.08 -32.05 47.20
C SER A 316 -18.56 -30.98 46.21
N MET A 317 -19.23 -29.93 46.70
CA MET A 317 -19.65 -28.81 45.85
C MET A 317 -18.48 -28.00 45.30
N GLN A 318 -17.44 -27.76 46.08
CA GLN A 318 -16.25 -27.07 45.60
C GLN A 318 -15.53 -27.86 44.50
N MET A 319 -15.47 -29.19 44.61
CA MET A 319 -14.97 -30.04 43.53
C MET A 319 -15.80 -29.89 42.24
N VAL A 320 -17.13 -29.84 42.36
CA VAL A 320 -18.02 -29.61 41.22
C VAL A 320 -17.85 -28.21 40.62
N LEU A 321 -17.61 -27.19 41.44
CA LEU A 321 -17.30 -25.83 40.96
C LEU A 321 -15.94 -25.74 40.27
N GLY A 322 -14.97 -26.56 40.69
CA GLY A 322 -13.63 -26.64 40.10
C GLY A 322 -13.57 -27.40 38.78
N ASP A 323 -14.62 -28.15 38.41
CA ASP A 323 -14.67 -28.89 37.15
C ASP A 323 -14.86 -27.94 35.96
N SER A 324 -13.79 -27.79 35.16
CA SER A 324 -13.76 -26.95 33.96
C SER A 324 -14.68 -27.44 32.85
N ASN A 325 -14.96 -28.74 32.77
CA ASN A 325 -15.74 -29.33 31.68
C ASN A 325 -17.24 -29.02 31.78
N ARG A 326 -17.68 -28.47 32.91
CA ARG A 326 -19.08 -28.13 33.18
C ARG A 326 -19.39 -26.64 33.00
N LYS A 327 -18.39 -25.84 32.65
CA LYS A 327 -18.50 -24.38 32.55
C LYS A 327 -19.08 -23.96 31.20
N THR A 328 -20.01 -23.01 31.23
CA THR A 328 -20.49 -22.35 30.02
C THR A 328 -19.42 -21.42 29.48
N GLU A 329 -19.18 -21.50 28.17
CA GLU A 329 -18.19 -20.68 27.48
C GLU A 329 -18.79 -19.33 27.08
N LEU A 330 -17.94 -18.34 26.77
CA LEU A 330 -18.42 -17.02 26.38
C LEU A 330 -19.15 -17.08 25.02
N GLU A 331 -18.68 -17.99 24.17
CA GLU A 331 -19.17 -18.33 22.83
C GLU A 331 -20.64 -18.75 22.80
N ASP A 332 -21.20 -19.18 23.93
CA ASP A 332 -22.59 -19.62 24.04
C ASP A 332 -23.61 -18.45 24.10
N PHE A 333 -23.16 -17.20 24.25
CA PHE A 333 -23.99 -15.98 24.41
C PHE A 333 -24.00 -15.03 23.19
#